data_AF-B1X5P2-F1
#
_entry.id   AF-B1X5P2-F1
#
_cell.length_a   1.000
_cell.length_b   1.000
_cell.length_c   1.000
_cell.angle_alpha   90.00
_cell.angle_beta   90.00
_cell.angle_gamma   90.00
#
_symmetry.space_group_name_H-M   'P 1'
#
loop_
_entity.id
_entity.type
_entity.pdbx_description
1 polymer ?
#
loop_
_entity_poly.entity_id
_entity_poly.type
_entity_poly.pdbx_seq_one_letter_code
_entity_poly.pdbx_strand_id
1 'polypeptide(L)'
;MEQDPEFERWRCSKACGTCCYLDPSERQEALFTLSAVEQEIYLSMVSDDGWCIHFERNSRYCRIYNTRPSFCRVGRLIDLFAVMSKDNAAFTLACCRQQIRSLYGNRSQEMRQFERTQQTDKPYYE
;
A
#
# COMPACT_ATOMS: atom_id res chain seq x y z
N MET A 1 -6.05 -4.75 29.41
CA MET A 1 -5.81 -4.08 28.11
C MET A 1 -4.36 -4.35 27.74
N GLU A 2 -4.08 -5.57 27.29
CA GLU A 2 -2.78 -5.91 26.72
C GLU A 2 -2.76 -5.35 25.30
N GLN A 3 -1.85 -4.42 25.04
CA GLN A 3 -1.55 -3.98 23.69
C GLN A 3 -0.75 -5.11 23.04
N ASP A 4 -1.29 -5.69 21.99
CA ASP A 4 -0.67 -6.74 21.19
C ASP A 4 0.56 -6.16 20.45
N PRO A 5 1.79 -6.57 20.79
CA PRO A 5 3.02 -6.00 20.22
C PRO A 5 3.24 -6.36 18.74
N GLU A 6 2.35 -7.13 18.10
CA GLU A 6 2.53 -7.62 16.74
C GLU A 6 2.05 -6.66 15.63
N PHE A 7 1.36 -5.57 16.00
CA PHE A 7 0.94 -4.54 15.03
C PHE A 7 2.05 -3.51 14.68
N GLU A 8 3.21 -3.56 15.34
CA GLU A 8 4.18 -2.45 15.34
C GLU A 8 5.11 -2.33 14.11
N ARG A 9 5.13 -3.28 13.15
CA ARG A 9 6.26 -3.36 12.20
C ARG A 9 6.03 -2.86 10.77
N TRP A 10 4.83 -2.42 10.39
CA TRP A 10 4.61 -1.83 9.06
C TRP A 10 4.48 -0.31 9.13
N ARG A 11 5.32 0.40 8.35
CA ARG A 11 5.24 1.86 8.18
C ARG A 11 5.17 2.22 6.70
N CYS A 12 4.25 3.11 6.32
CA CYS A 12 4.23 3.62 4.94
C CYS A 12 5.55 4.34 4.63
N SER A 13 6.28 3.88 3.61
CA SER A 13 7.46 4.61 3.12
C SER A 13 7.02 5.77 2.24
N LYS A 14 7.33 6.99 2.70
CA LYS A 14 7.03 8.21 1.93
C LYS A 14 7.76 8.16 0.59
N ALA A 15 7.15 8.77 -0.42
CA ALA A 15 7.70 8.91 -1.77
C ALA A 15 7.92 7.60 -2.57
N CYS A 16 7.27 6.48 -2.21
CA CYS A 16 7.15 5.35 -3.15
C CYS A 16 5.99 5.56 -4.14
N GLY A 17 4.81 5.97 -3.67
CA GLY A 17 3.64 6.26 -4.51
C GLY A 17 2.90 5.04 -5.08
N THR A 18 3.43 3.83 -4.94
CA THR A 18 2.93 2.64 -5.66
C THR A 18 1.53 2.18 -5.30
N CYS A 19 1.04 2.51 -4.11
CA CYS A 19 -0.36 2.29 -3.73
C CYS A 19 -1.35 3.05 -4.62
N CYS A 20 -0.91 4.11 -5.30
CA CYS A 20 -1.72 4.91 -6.21
C CYS A 20 -1.69 4.45 -7.68
N TYR A 21 -0.95 3.40 -8.01
CA TYR A 21 -1.15 2.71 -9.29
C TYR A 21 -2.37 1.81 -9.15
N LEU A 22 -3.45 2.10 -9.86
CA LEU A 22 -4.78 1.50 -9.71
C LEU A 22 -5.27 0.90 -11.04
N ASP A 23 -4.38 0.46 -11.92
CA ASP A 23 -4.77 -0.12 -13.21
C ASP A 23 -5.67 -1.36 -12.97
N PRO A 24 -6.95 -1.33 -13.41
CA PRO A 24 -7.88 -2.44 -13.20
C PRO A 24 -7.49 -3.69 -14.00
N SER A 25 -6.77 -3.56 -15.11
CA SER A 25 -6.31 -4.70 -15.91
C SER A 25 -5.24 -5.52 -15.18
N GLU A 26 -4.43 -4.86 -14.35
CA GLU A 26 -3.38 -5.48 -13.54
C GLU A 26 -3.83 -5.82 -12.11
N ARG A 27 -4.98 -5.30 -11.65
CA ARG A 27 -5.49 -5.46 -10.28
C ARG A 27 -6.91 -6.02 -10.20
N GLN A 28 -7.25 -6.93 -11.10
CA GLN A 28 -8.57 -7.55 -11.19
C GLN A 28 -9.02 -8.16 -9.86
N GLU A 29 -8.14 -8.89 -9.17
CA GLU A 29 -8.42 -9.48 -7.86
C GLU A 29 -8.81 -8.43 -6.81
N ALA A 30 -8.10 -7.29 -6.79
CA ALA A 30 -8.40 -6.21 -5.87
C ALA A 30 -9.71 -5.50 -6.22
N LEU A 31 -10.11 -5.47 -7.49
CA LEU A 31 -11.38 -4.88 -7.92
C LEU A 31 -12.56 -5.79 -7.57
N PHE A 32 -12.42 -7.10 -7.75
CA PHE A 32 -13.48 -8.09 -7.46
C PHE A 32 -13.78 -8.27 -5.97
N THR A 33 -12.85 -7.89 -5.08
CA THR A 33 -13.08 -7.90 -3.63
C THR A 33 -13.86 -6.69 -3.12
N LEU A 34 -14.02 -5.65 -3.94
CA LEU A 34 -14.76 -4.44 -3.59
C LEU A 34 -16.27 -4.61 -3.78
N SER A 35 -17.05 -3.94 -2.92
CA SER A 35 -18.48 -3.76 -3.16
C SER A 35 -18.74 -2.95 -4.44
N ALA A 36 -19.92 -3.07 -5.04
CA ALA A 36 -20.25 -2.34 -6.28
C ALA A 36 -20.05 -0.81 -6.15
N VAL A 37 -20.38 -0.24 -4.99
CA VAL A 37 -20.16 1.18 -4.68
C VAL A 37 -18.67 1.51 -4.61
N GLU A 38 -17.87 0.67 -3.97
CA GLU A 38 -16.42 0.87 -3.90
C GLU A 38 -15.75 0.68 -5.26
N GLN A 39 -16.25 -0.21 -6.12
CA GLN A 39 -15.77 -0.37 -7.49
C GLN A 39 -16.02 0.90 -8.32
N GLU A 40 -17.20 1.52 -8.22
CA GLU A 40 -17.50 2.78 -8.91
C GLU A 40 -16.54 3.90 -8.45
N ILE A 41 -16.34 4.03 -7.13
CA ILE A 41 -15.39 5.00 -6.57
C ILE A 41 -13.97 4.70 -7.06
N TYR A 42 -13.53 3.43 -7.01
CA TYR A 42 -12.22 3.01 -7.48
C TYR A 42 -11.99 3.41 -8.93
N LEU A 43 -12.91 3.03 -9.83
CA LEU A 43 -12.80 3.28 -11.27
C LEU A 43 -12.83 4.78 -11.58
N SER A 44 -13.65 5.57 -10.86
CA SER A 44 -13.68 7.03 -11.01
C SER A 44 -12.34 7.70 -10.68
N MET A 45 -11.49 7.04 -9.91
CA MET A 45 -10.19 7.56 -9.49
C MET A 45 -9.06 7.16 -10.43
N VAL A 46 -9.25 6.27 -11.41
CA VAL A 46 -8.20 5.76 -12.31
C VAL A 46 -8.12 6.62 -13.57
N SER A 47 -6.92 7.12 -13.87
CA SER A 47 -6.61 7.81 -15.15
C SER A 47 -6.31 6.81 -16.25
N ASP A 48 -6.28 7.26 -17.51
CA ASP A 48 -5.99 6.39 -18.67
C ASP A 48 -4.65 5.65 -18.60
N ASP A 49 -3.69 6.15 -17.82
CA ASP A 49 -2.37 5.54 -17.61
C ASP A 49 -2.31 4.59 -16.39
N GLY A 50 -3.47 4.24 -15.83
CA GLY A 50 -3.60 3.36 -14.68
C GLY A 50 -3.28 4.02 -13.34
N TRP A 51 -2.85 5.28 -13.29
CA TRP A 51 -2.59 5.98 -12.03
C TRP A 51 -3.81 6.69 -11.47
N CYS A 52 -3.88 6.76 -10.14
CA CYS A 52 -4.90 7.53 -9.46
C CYS A 52 -4.84 9.02 -9.84
N ILE A 53 -5.97 9.64 -10.16
CA ILE A 53 -6.09 11.08 -10.48
C ILE A 53 -5.59 12.00 -9.34
N HIS A 54 -5.51 11.49 -8.10
CA HIS A 54 -5.00 12.23 -6.95
C HIS A 54 -3.50 12.01 -6.69
N PHE A 55 -2.82 11.21 -7.51
CA PHE A 55 -1.39 10.97 -7.40
C PHE A 55 -0.58 12.15 -7.95
N GLU A 56 0.28 12.72 -7.12
CA GLU A 56 1.24 13.74 -7.52
C GLU A 56 2.55 13.08 -7.93
N ARG A 57 2.86 13.07 -9.23
CA ARG A 57 4.01 12.33 -9.78
C ARG A 57 5.35 12.87 -9.29
N ASN A 58 5.47 14.18 -9.11
CA ASN A 58 6.72 14.83 -8.72
C ASN A 58 7.13 14.48 -7.27
N SER A 59 6.18 14.61 -6.34
CA SER A 59 6.41 14.32 -4.91
C SER A 59 6.13 12.86 -4.54
N ARG A 60 5.53 12.10 -5.44
CA ARG A 60 5.08 10.71 -5.25
C ARG A 60 4.16 10.57 -4.04
N TYR A 61 3.28 11.54 -3.89
CA TYR A 61 2.36 11.67 -2.78
C TYR A 61 0.91 11.65 -3.27
N CYS A 62 0.00 11.16 -2.45
CA CYS A 62 -1.42 11.18 -2.75
C CYS A 62 -2.06 12.39 -2.10
N ARG A 63 -2.64 13.29 -2.90
CA ARG A 63 -3.21 14.56 -2.42
C ARG A 63 -4.31 14.37 -1.37
N ILE A 64 -5.00 13.23 -1.40
CA ILE A 64 -6.07 12.87 -0.45
C ILE A 64 -5.61 11.88 0.63
N TYR A 65 -4.31 11.76 0.93
CA TYR A 65 -3.75 10.70 1.81
C TYR A 65 -4.56 10.48 3.11
N ASN A 66 -4.93 11.55 3.80
CA ASN A 66 -5.65 11.50 5.08
C ASN A 66 -7.14 11.16 4.92
N THR A 67 -7.73 11.41 3.75
CA THR A 67 -9.15 11.21 3.44
C THR A 67 -9.38 10.10 2.43
N ARG A 68 -8.37 9.25 2.20
CA ARG A 68 -8.44 8.12 1.27
C ARG A 68 -9.65 7.22 1.56
N PRO A 69 -10.31 6.71 0.50
CA PRO A 69 -11.30 5.64 0.64
C PRO A 69 -10.74 4.44 1.41
N SER A 70 -11.63 3.64 2.00
CA SER A 70 -11.31 2.40 2.73
C SER A 70 -10.31 1.52 1.96
N PHE A 71 -10.60 1.24 0.70
CA PHE A 71 -9.81 0.35 -0.15
C PHE A 71 -8.41 0.86 -0.49
N CYS A 72 -8.18 2.18 -0.40
CA CYS A 72 -6.87 2.79 -0.61
C CYS A 72 -5.97 2.73 0.63
N ARG A 73 -6.51 2.30 1.79
CA ARG A 73 -5.77 2.25 3.05
C ARG A 73 -5.14 0.87 3.21
N VAL A 74 -3.83 0.87 3.34
CA VAL A 74 -3.04 -0.35 3.46
C VAL A 74 -3.47 -1.22 4.66
N GLY A 75 -3.88 -0.62 5.78
CA GLY A 75 -4.41 -1.35 6.93
C GLY A 75 -5.73 -2.09 6.68
N ARG A 76 -6.41 -1.85 5.55
CA ARG A 76 -7.62 -2.55 5.12
C ARG A 76 -7.35 -3.70 4.15
N LEU A 77 -6.10 -3.91 3.71
CA LEU A 77 -5.76 -4.99 2.78
C LEU A 77 -6.13 -6.37 3.34
N ILE A 78 -5.90 -6.62 4.63
CA ILE A 78 -6.22 -7.90 5.27
C ILE A 78 -7.72 -8.18 5.18
N ASP A 79 -8.54 -7.17 5.49
CA ASP A 79 -9.99 -7.27 5.43
C ASP A 79 -10.49 -7.50 4.00
N LEU A 80 -9.92 -6.78 3.02
CA LEU A 80 -10.31 -6.88 1.61
C LEU A 80 -10.00 -8.24 1.00
N PHE A 81 -8.85 -8.83 1.36
CA PHE A 81 -8.44 -10.13 0.85
C PHE A 81 -8.88 -11.30 1.74
N ALA A 82 -9.70 -11.04 2.78
CA ALA A 82 -10.16 -12.02 3.75
C ALA A 82 -9.03 -12.93 4.28
N VAL A 83 -7.83 -12.36 4.48
CA VAL A 83 -6.65 -13.13 4.83
C VAL A 83 -6.72 -13.49 6.31
N MET A 84 -6.88 -14.78 6.59
CA MET A 84 -6.73 -15.36 7.93
C MET A 84 -5.24 -15.43 8.30
N SER A 85 -4.55 -14.29 8.39
CA SER A 85 -3.13 -14.24 8.78
C SER A 85 -3.01 -14.13 10.29
N LYS A 86 -2.07 -14.89 10.85
CA LYS A 86 -1.61 -14.65 12.23
C LYS A 86 -0.70 -13.41 12.32
N ASP A 87 -0.10 -12.99 11.20
CA ASP A 87 0.79 -11.83 11.12
C ASP A 87 0.32 -10.88 9.99
N ASN A 88 -0.42 -9.86 10.40
CA ASN A 88 -0.97 -8.82 9.53
C ASN A 88 0.12 -7.89 8.96
N ALA A 89 1.18 -7.65 9.73
CA ALA A 89 2.28 -6.79 9.32
C ALA A 89 3.11 -7.45 8.22
N ALA A 90 3.44 -8.74 8.34
CA ALA A 90 4.18 -9.48 7.32
C ALA A 90 3.45 -9.52 5.98
N PHE A 91 2.13 -9.75 5.98
CA PHE A 91 1.32 -9.71 4.76
C PHE A 91 1.38 -8.32 4.10
N THR A 92 1.15 -7.28 4.88
CA THR A 92 1.17 -5.90 4.42
C THR A 92 2.53 -5.48 3.85
N LEU A 93 3.61 -5.88 4.51
CA LEU A 93 4.99 -5.70 4.05
C LEU A 93 5.21 -6.39 2.70
N ALA A 94 4.76 -7.64 2.56
CA ALA A 94 4.90 -8.41 1.33
C ALA A 94 4.15 -7.75 0.16
N CYS A 95 2.90 -7.32 0.36
CA CYS A 95 2.13 -6.61 -0.67
C CYS A 95 2.85 -5.32 -1.13
N CYS A 96 3.34 -4.51 -0.18
CA CYS A 96 4.07 -3.29 -0.50
C CYS A 96 5.36 -3.57 -1.29
N ARG A 97 6.14 -4.58 -0.87
CA ARG A 97 7.36 -5.02 -1.59
C ARG A 97 7.06 -5.46 -3.00
N GLN A 98 6.06 -6.33 -3.17
CA GLN A 98 5.66 -6.83 -4.48
C GLN A 98 5.26 -5.67 -5.39
N GLN A 99 4.44 -4.74 -4.91
CA GLN A 99 4.00 -3.61 -5.72
C GLN A 99 5.15 -2.68 -6.13
N ILE A 100 6.06 -2.37 -5.20
CA ILE A 100 7.27 -1.58 -5.49
C ILE A 100 8.14 -2.29 -6.53
N ARG A 101 8.31 -3.60 -6.38
CA ARG A 101 9.11 -4.42 -7.29
C ARG A 101 8.53 -4.45 -8.70
N SER A 102 7.21 -4.61 -8.84
CA SER A 102 6.56 -4.66 -10.15
C SER A 102 6.69 -3.33 -10.91
N LEU A 103 6.54 -2.20 -10.21
CA LEU A 103 6.55 -0.88 -10.86
C LEU A 103 7.94 -0.28 -11.07
N TYR A 104 8.85 -0.45 -10.11
CA TYR A 104 10.16 0.21 -10.13
C TYR A 104 11.33 -0.77 -10.18
N GLY A 105 11.09 -2.06 -9.93
CA GLY A 105 12.13 -3.07 -9.83
C GLY A 105 12.72 -3.21 -8.42
N ASN A 106 13.37 -4.36 -8.19
CA ASN A 106 13.93 -4.72 -6.88
C ASN A 106 15.12 -3.85 -6.45
N ARG A 107 15.84 -3.25 -7.41
CA ARG A 107 17.04 -2.40 -7.16
C ARG A 107 16.71 -0.90 -7.21
N SER A 108 15.44 -0.55 -7.15
CA SER A 108 14.94 0.82 -7.21
C SER A 108 15.32 1.63 -5.95
N GLN A 109 15.24 2.96 -6.01
CA GLN A 109 15.49 3.80 -4.83
C GLN A 109 14.35 3.65 -3.81
N GLU A 110 13.14 3.44 -4.32
CA GLU A 110 11.87 3.25 -3.64
C GLU A 110 11.89 1.96 -2.83
N MET A 111 12.39 0.85 -3.40
CA MET A 111 12.58 -0.39 -2.67
C MET A 111 13.59 -0.22 -1.53
N ARG A 112 14.76 0.38 -1.82
CA ARG A 112 15.77 0.62 -0.77
C ARG A 112 15.24 1.53 0.35
N GLN A 113 14.48 2.57 0.00
CA GLN A 113 13.88 3.48 0.96
C GLN A 113 12.78 2.79 1.78
N PHE A 114 11.96 1.96 1.13
CA PHE A 114 10.96 1.14 1.81
C PHE A 114 11.60 0.23 2.84
N GLU A 115 12.61 -0.57 2.46
CA GLU A 115 13.31 -1.47 3.39
C GLU A 115 13.94 -0.72 4.55
N ARG A 116 14.59 0.43 4.31
CA ARG A 116 15.12 1.28 5.40
C ARG A 116 14.02 1.73 6.36
N THR A 117 12.86 2.11 5.85
CA THR A 117 11.71 2.56 6.66
C THR A 117 11.13 1.45 7.53
N GLN A 118 11.22 0.18 7.08
CA GLN A 118 10.76 -0.96 7.86
C GLN A 118 11.81 -1.40 8.91
N GLN A 119 13.09 -1.13 8.66
CA GLN A 119 14.21 -1.51 9.54
C GLN A 119 14.48 -0.55 10.70
N THR A 120 13.79 0.59 10.81
CA THR A 120 14.07 1.64 11.82
C THR A 120 13.75 1.28 13.28
N ASP A 121 13.74 0.00 13.66
CA ASP A 121 13.74 -0.48 15.04
C ASP A 121 15.01 -1.31 15.31
N LYS A 122 16.19 -0.72 15.07
CA LYS A 122 17.41 -1.24 15.66
C LYS A 122 17.54 -0.62 17.05
N PRO A 123 17.42 -1.39 18.16
CA PRO A 123 17.89 -0.89 19.44
C PRO A 123 19.37 -0.56 19.26
N TYR A 124 19.71 0.69 19.54
CA TYR A 124 21.08 1.14 19.65
C TYR A 124 21.65 0.43 20.89
N TYR A 125 22.44 -0.62 20.70
CA TYR A 125 23.26 -1.15 21.78
C TYR A 125 24.50 -0.27 21.88
N GLU A 126 24.52 0.59 22.92
CA GLU A 126 25.77 1.05 23.56
C GLU A 126 26.38 -0.09 24.39
#